data_AF-A0A7D7QMZ7-F1
#
_entry.id   AF-A0A7D7QMZ7-F1
#
_cell.length_a   1.000
_cell.length_b   1.000
_cell.length_c   1.000
_cell.angle_alpha   90.00
_cell.angle_beta   90.00
_cell.angle_gamma   90.00
#
_symmetry.space_group_name_H-M   'P 1'
#
loop_
_entity.id
_entity.type
_entity.pdbx_description
1 polymer ?
#
loop_
_entity_poly.entity_id
_entity_poly.type
_entity_poly.pdbx_seq_one_letter_code
_entity_poly.pdbx_strand_id
1 'polypeptide(L)'
;MRNVKISKLWDQLHSSYWFIPAVMAVVATALAFTMLNLDRTGKVDIDYWWIYTGGADGARSLLGSVAGSMISVAATAFSITIVALQLAASNFGPRLLRNFMQDTGNQIVLGTFIGTFIYCLLVLRTIHGEGDGYEQYVPQLSVTVGTLLAIISIGVLIYFIHHASTIIQASYVIQNVSEDLHSAIKRLFPERIGHGEPEDSLGVEEIPMSFEEEALPIRANGTGYLQAIDDEELMEIACKHNLLVRLKIRPGQFLIQGSDLALVFPGEKVNKKLTKQINDAFIFGKERTEQQDIEFPIDQLVEIALRAISPGINDPFTAIRCIDRISAGLCHLVQRNFPSTYRYDKNKKLRFIAEGVDFKGLVDRAFNQIRQYGKSDAGVTIRLLEAIAAIATYTNNSKYQASLHHHADMILQDSREGLSQEQDRKDVEESYYQVIKNLNNDDTNKDWD
;
A
#
# COMPACT_ATOMS: atom_id res chain seq x y z
N MET A 1 -17.84 -11.80 -1.88
CA MET A 1 -17.52 -12.54 -0.63
C MET A 1 -16.08 -13.07 -0.50
N ARG A 2 -15.63 -14.11 -1.25
CA ARG A 2 -14.32 -14.76 -1.00
C ARG A 2 -13.16 -13.83 -1.28
N ASN A 3 -13.17 -13.10 -2.39
CA ASN A 3 -11.98 -12.41 -2.86
C ASN A 3 -11.61 -11.17 -2.02
N VAL A 4 -12.57 -10.33 -1.60
CA VAL A 4 -12.24 -9.11 -0.83
C VAL A 4 -11.91 -9.42 0.64
N LYS A 5 -12.66 -10.32 1.29
CA LYS A 5 -12.36 -10.75 2.67
C LYS A 5 -11.08 -11.59 2.75
N ILE A 6 -10.81 -12.46 1.77
CA ILE A 6 -9.53 -13.17 1.67
C ILE A 6 -8.42 -12.18 1.36
N SER A 7 -8.61 -11.24 0.44
CA SER A 7 -7.62 -10.19 0.16
C SER A 7 -7.28 -9.44 1.44
N LYS A 8 -8.27 -9.00 2.22
CA LYS A 8 -8.00 -8.34 3.50
C LYS A 8 -7.29 -9.24 4.51
N LEU A 9 -7.72 -10.50 4.67
CA LEU A 9 -7.06 -11.43 5.59
C LEU A 9 -5.62 -11.69 5.15
N TRP A 10 -5.40 -11.83 3.84
CA TRP A 10 -4.09 -11.96 3.24
C TRP A 10 -3.26 -10.70 3.46
N ASP A 11 -3.81 -9.51 3.24
CA ASP A 11 -3.16 -8.23 3.49
C ASP A 11 -2.81 -8.06 4.96
N GLN A 12 -3.67 -8.52 5.88
CA GLN A 12 -3.42 -8.52 7.32
C GLN A 12 -2.30 -9.50 7.71
N LEU A 13 -2.32 -10.73 7.18
CA LEU A 13 -1.29 -11.73 7.43
C LEU A 13 0.05 -11.32 6.85
N HIS A 14 0.07 -10.80 5.62
CA HIS A 14 1.27 -10.30 4.96
C HIS A 14 1.79 -9.00 5.58
N SER A 15 0.91 -8.20 6.18
CA SER A 15 1.30 -7.04 7.01
C SER A 15 1.87 -7.41 8.37
N SER A 16 1.77 -8.67 8.78
CA SER A 16 2.39 -9.13 10.01
C SER A 16 3.86 -9.46 9.77
N TYR A 17 4.73 -8.71 10.44
CA TYR A 17 6.19 -8.91 10.41
C TYR A 17 6.63 -10.34 10.78
N TRP A 18 5.81 -11.08 11.52
CA TRP A 18 6.16 -12.41 12.04
C TRP A 18 5.65 -13.57 11.18
N PHE A 19 4.75 -13.32 10.23
CA PHE A 19 4.08 -14.40 9.52
C PHE A 19 5.05 -15.21 8.66
N ILE A 20 5.82 -14.57 7.78
CA ILE A 20 6.82 -15.25 6.94
C ILE A 20 7.93 -15.91 7.78
N PRO A 21 8.55 -15.24 8.77
CA PRO A 21 9.53 -15.89 9.66
C PRO A 21 8.98 -17.14 10.36
N ALA A 22 7.73 -17.11 10.83
CA ALA A 22 7.11 -18.26 11.48
C ALA A 22 6.91 -19.43 10.49
N VAL A 23 6.46 -19.14 9.27
CA VAL A 23 6.35 -20.16 8.22
C VAL A 23 7.72 -20.76 7.88
N MET A 24 8.76 -19.93 7.73
CA MET A 24 10.13 -20.39 7.47
C MET A 24 10.69 -21.24 8.62
N ALA A 25 10.39 -20.90 9.87
CA ALA A 25 10.76 -21.70 11.03
C ALA A 25 10.09 -23.09 11.02
N VAL A 26 8.81 -23.17 10.64
CA VAL A 26 8.10 -24.45 10.48
C VAL A 26 8.71 -25.26 9.34
N VAL A 27 9.03 -24.63 8.20
CA VAL A 27 9.70 -25.30 7.08
C VAL A 27 11.09 -25.80 7.47
N ALA A 28 11.89 -25.01 8.19
CA ALA A 28 13.21 -25.42 8.68
C ALA A 28 13.12 -26.59 9.65
N THR A 29 12.10 -26.60 10.52
CA THR A 29 11.80 -27.71 11.43
C THR A 29 11.46 -28.98 10.65
N ALA A 30 10.57 -28.89 9.66
CA ALA A 30 10.21 -30.01 8.80
C ALA A 30 11.41 -30.53 7.99
N LEU A 31 12.26 -29.63 7.50
CA LEU A 31 13.50 -29.96 6.80
C LEU A 31 14.46 -30.72 7.72
N ALA A 32 14.66 -30.27 8.95
CA ALA A 32 15.49 -30.96 9.93
C ALA A 32 15.00 -32.39 10.19
N PHE A 33 13.70 -32.57 10.46
CA PHE A 33 13.13 -33.91 10.64
C PHE A 33 13.27 -34.79 9.39
N THR A 34 13.10 -34.23 8.20
CA THR A 34 13.23 -34.97 6.94
C THR A 34 14.67 -35.45 6.75
N MET A 35 15.66 -34.57 6.92
CA MET A 35 17.08 -34.91 6.78
C MET A 35 17.52 -35.94 7.83
N LEU A 36 17.09 -35.76 9.09
CA LEU A 36 17.39 -36.72 10.16
C LEU A 36 16.78 -38.10 9.91
N ASN A 37 15.58 -38.19 9.31
CA ASN A 37 15.00 -39.47 8.92
C ASN A 37 15.77 -40.10 7.77
N LEU A 38 16.20 -39.31 6.78
CA LEU A 38 17.03 -39.80 5.67
C LEU A 38 18.37 -40.35 6.18
N ASP A 39 19.05 -39.62 7.06
CA ASP A 39 20.30 -40.07 7.71
C ASP A 39 20.11 -41.40 8.45
N ARG A 40 18.99 -41.59 9.16
CA ARG A 40 18.68 -42.84 9.88
C ARG A 40 18.43 -44.04 8.98
N THR A 41 17.90 -43.82 7.77
CA THR A 41 17.59 -44.94 6.86
C THR A 41 18.84 -45.57 6.25
N GLY A 42 20.00 -44.90 6.30
CA GLY A 42 21.26 -45.42 5.76
C GLY A 42 21.23 -45.73 4.25
N LYS A 43 20.19 -45.27 3.53
CA LYS A 43 19.95 -45.59 2.11
C LYS A 43 20.71 -44.72 1.14
N VAL A 44 21.45 -43.74 1.63
CA VAL A 44 22.17 -42.78 0.81
C VAL A 44 23.66 -43.00 1.04
N ASP A 45 24.25 -43.86 0.22
CA ASP A 45 25.69 -44.11 0.13
C ASP A 45 26.27 -42.95 -0.70
N ILE A 46 26.57 -41.82 -0.04
CA ILE A 46 26.95 -40.59 -0.75
C ILE A 46 28.44 -40.33 -0.57
N ASP A 47 29.23 -41.01 -1.39
CA ASP A 47 30.68 -40.82 -1.45
C ASP A 47 31.04 -39.62 -2.34
N TYR A 48 30.67 -38.42 -1.89
CA TYR A 48 31.01 -37.19 -2.60
C TYR A 48 31.81 -36.25 -1.69
N TRP A 49 32.85 -35.63 -2.26
CA TRP A 49 33.84 -34.78 -1.57
C TRP A 49 33.27 -33.58 -0.78
N TRP A 50 32.06 -33.12 -1.12
CA TRP A 50 31.34 -32.02 -0.47
C TRP A 50 30.54 -32.39 0.79
N ILE A 51 30.40 -33.68 1.12
CA ILE A 51 29.66 -34.12 2.31
C ILE A 51 30.55 -34.09 3.53
N TYR A 52 29.95 -33.78 4.68
CA TYR A 52 30.66 -33.73 5.93
C TYR A 52 31.12 -35.13 6.34
N THR A 53 32.44 -35.37 6.28
CA THR A 53 33.09 -36.63 6.65
C THR A 53 33.77 -36.58 8.02
N GLY A 54 33.54 -35.52 8.80
CA GLY A 54 34.16 -35.34 10.11
C GLY A 54 33.45 -36.09 11.25
N GLY A 55 34.06 -36.06 12.44
CA GLY A 55 33.55 -36.71 13.66
C GLY A 55 32.45 -35.91 14.38
N ALA A 56 31.86 -36.54 15.41
CA ALA A 56 30.74 -35.97 16.19
C ALA A 56 31.07 -34.61 16.83
N ASP A 57 32.27 -34.46 17.38
CA ASP A 57 32.69 -33.21 18.02
C ASP A 57 32.89 -32.07 17.02
N GLY A 58 33.38 -32.39 15.82
CA GLY A 58 33.50 -31.41 14.74
C GLY A 58 32.12 -30.93 14.28
N ALA A 59 31.17 -31.86 14.09
CA ALA A 59 29.80 -31.52 13.72
C ALA A 59 29.11 -30.66 14.79
N ARG A 60 29.29 -30.99 16.08
CA ARG A 60 28.78 -30.20 17.20
C ARG A 60 29.37 -28.80 17.24
N SER A 61 30.69 -28.69 17.10
CA SER A 61 31.39 -27.41 17.11
C SER A 61 30.92 -26.52 15.95
N LEU A 62 30.83 -27.08 14.75
CA LEU A 62 30.36 -26.36 13.56
C LEU A 62 28.91 -25.90 13.70
N LEU A 63 27.98 -26.81 13.98
CA LEU A 63 26.56 -26.46 14.11
C LEU A 63 26.30 -25.54 15.33
N GLY A 64 27.03 -25.71 16.42
CA GLY A 64 26.97 -24.83 17.58
C GLY A 64 27.45 -23.41 17.26
N SER A 65 28.56 -23.28 16.53
CA SER A 65 29.08 -21.99 16.05
C SER A 65 28.11 -21.31 15.08
N VAL A 66 27.52 -22.06 14.15
CA VAL A 66 26.48 -21.56 13.23
C VAL A 66 25.25 -21.12 14.01
N ALA A 67 24.72 -21.94 14.92
CA ALA A 67 23.56 -21.57 15.72
C ALA A 67 23.81 -20.30 16.55
N GLY A 68 24.96 -20.21 17.24
CA GLY A 68 25.35 -19.04 18.02
C GLY A 68 25.50 -17.77 17.18
N SER A 69 26.12 -17.87 16.01
CA SER A 69 26.24 -16.73 15.10
C SER A 69 24.90 -16.30 14.50
N MET A 70 24.03 -17.24 14.12
CA MET A 70 22.71 -16.93 13.54
C MET A 70 21.79 -16.19 14.52
N ILE A 71 21.79 -16.55 15.81
CA ILE A 71 20.98 -15.82 16.80
C ILE A 71 21.49 -14.38 17.01
N SER A 72 22.82 -14.19 17.02
CA SER A 72 23.42 -12.85 17.10
C SER A 72 23.10 -12.00 15.87
N VAL A 73 23.23 -12.57 14.67
CA VAL A 73 22.90 -11.86 13.41
C VAL A 73 21.41 -11.53 13.34
N ALA A 74 20.52 -12.44 13.76
CA ALA A 74 19.10 -12.17 13.84
C ALA A 74 18.78 -11.00 14.79
N ALA A 75 19.42 -10.95 15.96
CA ALA A 75 19.25 -9.85 16.92
C ALA A 75 19.74 -8.51 16.37
N THR A 76 20.89 -8.50 15.68
CA THR A 76 21.40 -7.31 14.99
C THR A 76 20.46 -6.86 13.88
N ALA A 77 19.96 -7.78 13.04
CA ALA A 77 19.03 -7.47 11.98
C ALA A 77 17.74 -6.86 12.54
N PHE A 78 17.16 -7.46 13.59
CA PHE A 78 15.99 -6.93 14.26
C PHE A 78 16.22 -5.50 14.82
N SER A 79 17.39 -5.25 15.39
CA SER A 79 17.74 -3.94 15.94
C SER A 79 17.85 -2.87 14.85
N ILE A 80 18.51 -3.19 13.73
CA ILE A 80 18.61 -2.30 12.57
C ILE A 80 17.22 -2.02 11.98
N THR A 81 16.36 -3.03 11.86
CA THR A 81 15.00 -2.85 11.36
C THR A 81 14.16 -1.94 12.25
N ILE A 82 14.27 -2.05 13.59
CA ILE A 82 13.59 -1.13 14.51
C ILE A 82 14.09 0.30 14.34
N VAL A 83 15.41 0.49 14.23
CA VAL A 83 15.99 1.83 14.02
C VAL A 83 15.50 2.41 12.69
N ALA A 84 15.48 1.61 11.61
CA ALA A 84 14.96 2.02 10.32
C ALA A 84 13.47 2.42 10.41
N LEU A 85 12.66 1.64 11.13
CA LEU A 85 11.24 1.93 11.36
C LEU A 85 11.05 3.25 12.13
N GLN A 86 11.87 3.48 13.16
CA GLN A 86 11.85 4.73 13.93
C GLN A 86 12.22 5.94 13.07
N LEU A 87 13.28 5.82 12.26
CA LEU A 87 13.70 6.88 11.33
C LEU A 87 12.62 7.17 10.29
N ALA A 88 11.97 6.14 9.73
CA ALA A 88 10.88 6.30 8.79
C ALA A 88 9.67 7.02 9.43
N ALA A 89 9.26 6.63 10.63
CA ALA A 89 8.18 7.29 11.36
C ALA A 89 8.48 8.77 11.64
N SER A 90 9.74 9.08 11.95
CA SER A 90 10.22 10.42 12.26
C SER A 90 10.37 11.31 11.02
N ASN A 91 10.84 10.75 9.90
CA ASN A 91 11.15 11.54 8.71
C ASN A 91 9.97 11.61 7.72
N PHE A 92 9.19 10.55 7.61
CA PHE A 92 8.18 10.40 6.55
C PHE A 92 6.74 10.31 7.08
N GLY A 93 6.57 9.92 8.34
CA GLY A 93 5.28 9.92 9.02
C GLY A 93 4.74 8.53 9.37
N PRO A 94 3.85 8.45 10.38
CA PRO A 94 3.35 7.17 10.89
C PRO A 94 2.57 6.36 9.86
N ARG A 95 1.99 6.99 8.83
CA ARG A 95 1.22 6.28 7.79
C ARG A 95 2.07 5.37 6.92
N LEU A 96 3.39 5.51 6.95
CA LEU A 96 4.32 4.70 6.17
C LEU A 96 4.87 3.51 6.96
N LEU A 97 4.62 3.45 8.28
CA LEU A 97 5.03 2.32 9.13
C LEU A 97 4.52 0.98 8.59
N ARG A 98 3.30 0.95 8.07
CA ARG A 98 2.69 -0.24 7.49
C ARG A 98 3.50 -0.79 6.31
N ASN A 99 3.97 0.08 5.42
CA ASN A 99 4.76 -0.30 4.24
C ASN A 99 6.11 -0.91 4.66
N PHE A 100 6.73 -0.38 5.71
CA PHE A 100 7.98 -0.92 6.28
C PHE A 100 7.79 -2.28 6.95
N MET A 101 6.66 -2.49 7.64
CA MET A 101 6.34 -3.77 8.29
C MET A 101 5.96 -4.87 7.29
N GLN A 102 5.43 -4.47 6.13
CA GLN A 102 5.09 -5.35 5.00
C GLN A 102 6.29 -5.77 4.12
N ASP A 103 7.48 -5.22 4.39
CA ASP A 103 8.67 -5.51 3.60
C ASP A 103 9.09 -6.98 3.69
N THR A 104 8.82 -7.70 2.60
CA THR A 104 9.10 -9.13 2.47
C THR A 104 10.60 -9.44 2.53
N GLY A 105 11.46 -8.49 2.12
CA GLY A 105 12.91 -8.65 2.20
C GLY A 105 13.38 -8.81 3.65
N ASN A 106 12.96 -7.91 4.54
CA ASN A 106 13.26 -8.00 5.97
C ASN A 106 12.68 -9.27 6.61
N GLN A 107 11.46 -9.66 6.22
CA GLN A 107 10.81 -10.85 6.72
C GLN A 107 11.56 -12.15 6.30
N ILE A 108 12.01 -12.24 5.05
CA ILE A 108 12.82 -13.38 4.56
C ILE A 108 14.18 -13.43 5.25
N VAL A 109 14.83 -12.28 5.44
CA VAL A 109 16.11 -12.20 6.15
C VAL A 109 15.99 -12.76 7.56
N LEU A 110 15.02 -12.26 8.33
CA LEU A 110 14.79 -12.71 9.69
C LEU A 110 14.40 -14.19 9.74
N GLY A 111 13.50 -14.61 8.83
CA GLY A 111 13.09 -16.00 8.71
C GLY A 111 14.23 -16.95 8.35
N THR A 112 15.20 -16.50 7.54
CA THR A 112 16.39 -17.29 7.19
C THR A 112 17.28 -17.51 8.40
N PHE A 113 17.59 -16.45 9.17
CA PHE A 113 18.46 -16.58 10.35
C PHE A 113 17.81 -17.41 11.45
N ILE A 114 16.53 -17.18 11.74
CA ILE A 114 15.77 -17.97 12.72
C ILE A 114 15.62 -19.42 12.26
N GLY A 115 15.33 -19.64 10.97
CA GLY A 115 15.19 -20.97 10.38
C GLY A 115 16.49 -21.77 10.47
N THR A 116 17.61 -21.19 10.04
CA THR A 116 18.94 -21.83 10.14
C THR A 116 19.31 -22.12 11.59
N PHE A 117 19.04 -21.19 12.51
CA PHE A 117 19.25 -21.41 13.95
C PHE A 117 18.46 -22.62 14.48
N ILE A 118 17.15 -22.68 14.20
CA ILE A 118 16.28 -23.79 14.63
C ILE A 118 16.75 -25.11 14.01
N TYR A 119 17.07 -25.11 12.71
CA TYR A 119 17.59 -26.28 12.01
C TYR A 119 18.86 -26.81 12.70
N CYS A 120 19.85 -25.94 12.92
CA CYS A 120 21.10 -26.32 13.58
C CYS A 120 20.87 -26.86 14.99
N LEU A 121 19.98 -26.26 15.79
CA LEU A 121 19.66 -26.76 17.13
C LEU A 121 19.00 -28.15 17.11
N LEU A 122 18.07 -28.39 16.19
CA LEU A 122 17.38 -29.68 16.07
C LEU A 122 18.34 -30.78 15.64
N VAL A 123 19.24 -30.50 14.69
CA VAL A 123 20.27 -31.47 14.27
C VAL A 123 21.29 -31.69 15.40
N LEU A 124 21.75 -30.63 16.05
CA LEU A 124 22.73 -30.69 17.16
C LEU A 124 22.24 -31.60 18.29
N ARG A 125 20.94 -31.53 18.63
CA ARG A 125 20.31 -32.38 19.64
C ARG A 125 20.42 -33.89 19.35
N THR A 126 20.60 -34.28 18.09
CA THR A 126 20.65 -35.70 17.69
C THR A 126 22.05 -36.29 17.60
N ILE A 127 23.09 -35.47 17.68
CA ILE A 127 24.48 -35.93 17.55
C ILE A 127 24.94 -36.56 18.87
N HIS A 128 25.38 -37.81 18.83
CA HIS A 128 25.94 -38.56 19.96
C HIS A 128 27.39 -38.96 19.65
N GLY A 129 28.32 -38.63 20.55
CA GLY A 129 29.75 -38.92 20.42
C GLY A 129 30.17 -40.14 21.24
N GLU A 130 31.44 -40.53 21.13
CA GLU A 130 32.01 -41.59 21.97
C GLU A 130 32.03 -41.14 23.44
N GLY A 131 31.45 -41.95 24.34
CA GLY A 131 31.39 -41.68 25.77
C GLY A 131 30.05 -41.12 26.28
N ASP A 132 29.09 -40.83 25.41
CA ASP A 132 27.76 -40.32 25.78
C ASP A 132 26.76 -41.41 26.24
N GLY A 133 27.20 -42.68 26.32
CA GLY A 133 26.38 -43.82 26.74
C GLY A 133 25.42 -44.37 25.65
N TYR A 134 25.48 -43.82 24.43
CA TYR A 134 24.73 -44.26 23.25
C TYR A 134 25.69 -44.67 22.13
N GLU A 135 25.18 -45.37 21.10
CA GLU A 135 25.96 -45.62 19.88
C GLU A 135 26.34 -44.28 19.21
N GLN A 136 27.58 -44.19 18.73
CA GLN A 136 28.07 -43.02 18.03
C GLN A 136 27.20 -42.76 16.79
N TYR A 137 26.61 -41.56 16.72
CA TYR A 137 25.70 -41.20 15.64
C TYR A 137 25.96 -39.76 15.19
N VAL A 138 26.33 -39.61 13.92
CA VAL A 138 26.56 -38.32 13.26
C VAL A 138 25.74 -38.27 11.97
N PRO A 139 24.70 -37.42 11.88
CA PRO A 139 23.86 -37.28 10.70
C PRO A 139 24.58 -36.41 9.66
N GLN A 140 25.44 -37.03 8.84
CA GLN A 140 26.33 -36.35 7.92
C GLN A 140 25.59 -35.45 6.92
N LEU A 141 24.45 -35.92 6.37
CA LEU A 141 23.66 -35.11 5.43
C LEU A 141 23.05 -33.90 6.12
N SER A 142 22.48 -34.11 7.31
CA SER A 142 21.89 -33.02 8.08
C SER A 142 22.93 -31.94 8.42
N VAL A 143 24.16 -32.33 8.75
CA VAL A 143 25.27 -31.40 9.01
C VAL A 143 25.64 -30.62 7.75
N THR A 144 25.79 -31.30 6.60
CA THR A 144 26.09 -30.64 5.31
C THR A 144 25.03 -29.62 4.91
N VAL A 145 23.74 -29.96 5.05
CA VAL A 145 22.64 -29.02 4.79
C VAL A 145 22.70 -27.83 5.76
N GLY A 146 23.04 -28.05 7.04
CA GLY A 146 23.24 -26.97 8.00
C GLY A 146 24.37 -26.02 7.60
N THR A 147 25.48 -26.57 7.11
CA THR A 147 26.59 -25.76 6.57
C THR A 147 26.17 -24.98 5.32
N LEU A 148 25.40 -25.59 4.41
CA LEU A 148 24.88 -24.90 3.23
C LEU A 148 23.94 -23.75 3.62
N LEU A 149 23.03 -23.97 4.58
CA LEU A 149 22.16 -22.93 5.12
C LEU A 149 22.97 -21.78 5.75
N ALA A 150 24.08 -22.09 6.43
CA ALA A 150 24.99 -21.06 6.96
C ALA A 150 25.60 -20.21 5.85
N ILE A 151 26.07 -20.83 4.76
CA ILE A 151 26.62 -20.11 3.59
C ILE A 151 25.56 -19.23 2.94
N ILE A 152 24.34 -19.75 2.74
CA ILE A 152 23.21 -18.96 2.22
C ILE A 152 22.91 -17.78 3.16
N SER A 153 22.96 -18.00 4.47
CA SER A 153 22.73 -16.95 5.47
C SER A 153 23.76 -15.82 5.37
N ILE A 154 25.01 -16.10 5.02
CA ILE A 154 26.02 -15.04 4.76
C ILE A 154 25.59 -14.17 3.56
N GLY A 155 25.14 -14.78 2.47
CA GLY A 155 24.62 -14.05 1.30
C GLY A 155 23.40 -13.20 1.65
N VAL A 156 22.48 -13.75 2.43
CA VAL A 156 21.28 -13.05 2.91
C VAL A 156 21.64 -11.88 3.84
N LEU A 157 22.72 -12.00 4.64
CA LEU A 157 23.22 -10.88 5.45
C LEU A 157 23.77 -9.74 4.60
N ILE A 158 24.54 -10.04 3.54
CA ILE A 158 25.04 -9.01 2.62
C ILE A 158 23.86 -8.32 1.93
N TYR A 159 22.88 -9.09 1.47
CA TYR A 159 21.63 -8.55 0.93
C TYR A 159 20.92 -7.64 1.95
N PHE A 160 20.79 -8.08 3.20
CA PHE A 160 20.12 -7.31 4.25
C PHE A 160 20.79 -5.95 4.49
N ILE A 161 22.12 -5.88 4.55
CA ILE A 161 22.84 -4.62 4.76
C ILE A 161 22.56 -3.65 3.60
N HIS A 162 22.59 -4.14 2.36
CA HIS A 162 22.26 -3.33 1.20
C HIS A 162 20.80 -2.87 1.21
N HIS A 163 19.87 -3.80 1.46
CA HIS A 163 18.43 -3.58 1.52
C HIS A 163 18.04 -2.55 2.58
N ALA A 164 18.53 -2.72 3.81
CA ALA A 164 18.31 -1.80 4.92
C ALA A 164 18.81 -0.39 4.60
N SER A 165 19.96 -0.27 3.93
CA SER A 165 20.54 1.01 3.54
C SER A 165 19.74 1.72 2.43
N THR A 166 19.09 0.96 1.55
CA THR A 166 18.29 1.50 0.44
C THR A 166 16.90 1.95 0.90
N ILE A 167 16.24 1.18 1.77
CA ILE A 167 14.86 1.46 2.19
C ILE A 167 14.74 2.75 3.02
N ILE A 168 15.78 3.09 3.78
CA ILE A 168 15.81 4.31 4.60
C ILE A 168 15.85 5.57 3.71
N GLN A 169 16.23 5.46 2.44
CA GLN A 169 16.33 6.60 1.54
C GLN A 169 14.94 7.12 1.16
N ALA A 170 14.73 8.44 1.29
CA ALA A 170 13.49 9.10 0.92
C ALA A 170 13.05 8.78 -0.52
N SER A 171 14.01 8.69 -1.44
CA SER A 171 13.75 8.35 -2.85
C SER A 171 13.07 6.99 -3.02
N TYR A 172 13.44 5.99 -2.22
CA TYR A 172 12.85 4.65 -2.28
C TYR A 172 11.42 4.68 -1.73
N VAL A 173 11.20 5.34 -0.59
CA VAL A 173 9.87 5.47 0.01
C VAL A 173 8.90 6.20 -0.93
N ILE A 174 9.34 7.32 -1.52
CA ILE A 174 8.55 8.10 -2.48
C ILE A 174 8.23 7.27 -3.73
N GLN A 175 9.18 6.50 -4.25
CA GLN A 175 8.96 5.61 -5.39
C GLN A 175 7.92 4.53 -5.06
N ASN A 176 8.03 3.86 -3.92
CA ASN A 176 7.09 2.82 -3.52
C ASN A 176 5.67 3.36 -3.35
N VAL A 177 5.49 4.50 -2.69
CA VAL A 177 4.16 5.14 -2.55
C VAL A 177 3.63 5.59 -3.92
N SER A 178 4.51 6.02 -4.82
CA SER A 178 4.12 6.32 -6.21
C SER A 178 3.65 5.09 -6.98
N GLU A 179 4.24 3.92 -6.73
CA GLU A 179 3.81 2.65 -7.32
C GLU A 179 2.47 2.19 -6.72
N ASP A 180 2.26 2.41 -5.42
CA ASP A 180 0.97 2.19 -4.76
C ASP A 180 -0.12 3.09 -5.38
N LEU A 181 0.19 4.37 -5.61
CA LEU A 181 -0.69 5.32 -6.30
C LEU A 181 -1.03 4.81 -7.71
N HIS A 182 -0.02 4.46 -8.51
CA HIS A 182 -0.24 3.97 -9.87
C HIS A 182 -1.09 2.69 -9.90
N SER A 183 -0.83 1.76 -8.99
CA SER A 183 -1.58 0.51 -8.83
C SER A 183 -3.03 0.79 -8.42
N ALA A 184 -3.26 1.74 -7.51
CA ALA A 184 -4.59 2.17 -7.12
C ALA A 184 -5.35 2.83 -8.29
N ILE A 185 -4.68 3.66 -9.10
CA ILE A 185 -5.29 4.26 -10.31
C ILE A 185 -5.72 3.14 -11.27
N LYS A 186 -4.84 2.19 -11.58
CA LYS A 186 -5.14 1.08 -12.49
C LYS A 186 -6.30 0.21 -12.00
N ARG A 187 -6.37 -0.03 -10.68
CA ARG A 187 -7.40 -0.86 -10.04
C ARG A 187 -8.76 -0.16 -9.97
N LEU A 188 -8.79 1.11 -9.61
CA LEU A 188 -10.01 1.86 -9.31
C LEU A 188 -10.56 2.64 -10.52
N PHE A 189 -9.71 2.92 -11.51
CA PHE A 189 -10.04 3.64 -12.74
C PHE A 189 -9.51 2.85 -13.95
N PRO A 190 -10.09 1.67 -14.25
CA PRO A 190 -9.63 0.81 -15.34
C PRO A 190 -9.69 1.50 -16.71
N GLU A 191 -8.79 1.11 -17.60
CA GLU A 191 -8.72 1.59 -18.99
C GLU A 191 -10.02 1.30 -19.74
N ARG A 192 -10.68 2.37 -20.22
CA ARG A 192 -11.76 2.40 -21.21
C ARG A 192 -12.34 1.00 -21.55
N ILE A 193 -13.13 0.44 -20.63
CA ILE A 193 -13.99 -0.70 -20.95
C ILE A 193 -15.26 -0.11 -21.55
N GLY A 194 -15.36 -0.17 -22.88
CA GLY A 194 -16.53 0.24 -23.65
C GLY A 194 -16.54 1.73 -24.00
N HIS A 195 -16.93 2.05 -25.24
CA HIS A 195 -17.42 3.38 -25.60
C HIS A 195 -18.77 3.56 -24.88
N GLY A 196 -18.72 4.09 -23.65
CA GLY A 196 -19.91 4.40 -22.86
C GLY A 196 -20.02 5.92 -22.73
N GLU A 197 -21.06 6.47 -23.34
CA GLU A 197 -21.47 7.87 -23.18
C GLU A 197 -21.62 8.24 -21.68
N PRO A 198 -21.48 9.53 -21.33
CA PRO A 198 -21.72 10.00 -19.98
C PRO A 198 -23.22 9.90 -19.64
N GLU A 199 -23.67 8.78 -19.10
CA GLU A 199 -25.04 8.59 -18.57
C GLU A 199 -25.25 9.33 -17.23
N ASP A 200 -24.79 10.57 -17.09
CA ASP A 200 -25.19 11.43 -15.95
C ASP A 200 -26.63 11.95 -16.11
N SER A 201 -27.23 11.85 -17.30
CA SER A 201 -28.57 12.35 -17.61
C SER A 201 -29.73 11.38 -17.30
N LEU A 202 -29.48 10.07 -17.19
CA LEU A 202 -30.54 9.07 -16.93
C LEU A 202 -30.81 8.82 -15.44
N GLY A 203 -29.85 9.11 -14.55
CA GLY A 203 -29.87 8.61 -13.17
C GLY A 203 -30.84 9.29 -12.20
N VAL A 204 -31.19 10.57 -12.42
CA VAL A 204 -32.05 11.31 -11.46
C VAL A 204 -33.52 10.93 -11.60
N GLU A 205 -33.99 10.67 -12.82
CA GLU A 205 -35.40 10.36 -13.11
C GLU A 205 -35.80 8.95 -12.63
N GLU A 206 -34.84 8.03 -12.49
CA GLU A 206 -35.07 6.67 -11.99
C GLU A 206 -35.15 6.58 -10.46
N ILE A 207 -34.78 7.64 -9.73
CA ILE A 207 -34.88 7.67 -8.27
C ILE A 207 -36.36 7.88 -7.90
N PRO A 208 -36.98 6.96 -7.13
CA PRO A 208 -38.36 7.12 -6.70
C PRO A 208 -38.55 8.44 -5.95
N MET A 209 -39.60 9.21 -6.25
CA MET A 209 -39.88 10.47 -5.55
C MET A 209 -40.03 10.29 -4.03
N SER A 210 -40.55 9.13 -3.59
CA SER A 210 -40.68 8.79 -2.18
C SER A 210 -39.40 8.23 -1.55
N PHE A 211 -38.26 8.23 -2.25
CA PHE A 211 -37.01 7.67 -1.74
C PHE A 211 -36.60 8.30 -0.40
N GLU A 212 -36.65 9.62 -0.27
CA GLU A 212 -36.24 10.30 0.96
C GLU A 212 -37.19 10.01 2.14
N GLU A 213 -38.46 9.71 1.87
CA GLU A 213 -39.48 9.46 2.90
C GLU A 213 -39.53 7.99 3.33
N GLU A 214 -39.34 7.08 2.37
CA GLU A 214 -39.51 5.63 2.56
C GLU A 214 -38.18 4.87 2.69
N ALA A 215 -37.03 5.49 2.42
CA ALA A 215 -35.74 4.81 2.64
C ALA A 215 -35.42 4.70 4.13
N LEU A 216 -34.90 3.55 4.55
CA LEU A 216 -34.42 3.35 5.91
C LEU A 216 -32.89 3.27 5.97
N PRO A 217 -32.25 3.87 7.00
CA PRO A 217 -30.81 3.83 7.16
C PRO A 217 -30.34 2.46 7.67
N ILE A 218 -29.25 1.98 7.07
CA ILE A 218 -28.45 0.89 7.60
C ILE A 218 -27.34 1.50 8.45
N ARG A 219 -27.42 1.28 9.76
CA ARG A 219 -26.42 1.79 10.71
C ARG A 219 -25.23 0.85 10.82
N ALA A 220 -24.07 1.45 11.07
CA ALA A 220 -22.82 0.73 11.24
C ALA A 220 -22.77 -0.06 12.55
N ASN A 221 -22.31 -1.31 12.44
CA ASN A 221 -22.14 -2.20 13.59
C ASN A 221 -20.81 -2.00 14.35
N GLY A 222 -19.91 -1.16 13.87
CA GLY A 222 -18.60 -0.93 14.48
C GLY A 222 -18.02 0.45 14.17
N THR A 223 -16.92 0.76 14.86
CA THR A 223 -16.17 2.01 14.72
C THR A 223 -14.82 1.73 14.05
N GLY A 224 -14.41 2.56 13.09
CA GLY A 224 -13.12 2.44 12.40
C GLY A 224 -13.12 3.08 11.02
N TYR A 225 -12.04 2.87 10.28
CA TYR A 225 -11.95 3.27 8.87
C TYR A 225 -12.63 2.23 7.98
N LEU A 226 -13.44 2.70 7.03
CA LEU A 226 -13.94 1.85 5.96
C LEU A 226 -12.80 1.55 4.99
N GLN A 227 -12.33 0.31 4.93
CA GLN A 227 -11.19 -0.10 4.09
C GLN A 227 -11.65 -0.52 2.69
N ALA A 228 -12.79 -1.21 2.62
CA ALA A 228 -13.37 -1.68 1.38
C ALA A 228 -14.88 -1.92 1.49
N ILE A 229 -15.54 -1.93 0.36
CA ILE A 229 -16.92 -2.34 0.14
C ILE A 229 -16.90 -3.51 -0.86
N ASP A 230 -17.56 -4.62 -0.51
CA ASP A 230 -17.77 -5.73 -1.43
C ASP A 230 -18.93 -5.39 -2.39
N ASP A 231 -18.60 -4.66 -3.46
CA ASP A 231 -19.56 -4.14 -4.45
C ASP A 231 -20.36 -5.26 -5.13
N GLU A 232 -19.74 -6.42 -5.36
CA GLU A 232 -20.40 -7.60 -5.94
C GLU A 232 -21.46 -8.16 -4.99
N GLU A 233 -21.11 -8.37 -3.72
CA GLU A 233 -22.04 -8.87 -2.71
C GLU A 233 -23.20 -7.90 -2.47
N LEU A 234 -22.92 -6.60 -2.41
CA LEU A 234 -23.97 -5.59 -2.34
C LEU A 234 -24.88 -5.65 -3.56
N MET A 235 -24.33 -5.75 -4.77
CA MET A 235 -25.11 -5.85 -6.01
C MET A 235 -26.01 -7.09 -6.03
N GLU A 236 -25.52 -8.24 -5.59
CA GLU A 236 -26.32 -9.46 -5.45
C GLU A 236 -27.47 -9.28 -4.46
N ILE A 237 -27.21 -8.66 -3.30
CA ILE A 237 -28.23 -8.38 -2.29
C ILE A 237 -29.30 -7.43 -2.85
N ALA A 238 -28.89 -6.34 -3.51
CA ALA A 238 -29.81 -5.36 -4.09
C ALA A 238 -30.67 -5.96 -5.21
N CYS A 239 -30.09 -6.80 -6.07
CA CYS A 239 -30.82 -7.51 -7.11
C CYS A 239 -31.83 -8.50 -6.51
N LYS A 240 -31.39 -9.35 -5.57
CA LYS A 240 -32.20 -10.39 -4.94
C LYS A 240 -33.42 -9.84 -4.22
N HIS A 241 -33.25 -8.72 -3.51
CA HIS A 241 -34.31 -8.11 -2.72
C HIS A 241 -35.03 -6.97 -3.46
N ASN A 242 -34.63 -6.69 -4.70
CA ASN A 242 -35.11 -5.57 -5.52
C ASN A 242 -35.06 -4.25 -4.74
N LEU A 243 -33.84 -3.84 -4.38
CA LEU A 243 -33.53 -2.65 -3.58
C LEU A 243 -32.82 -1.59 -4.43
N LEU A 244 -32.95 -0.34 -4.01
CA LEU A 244 -32.10 0.79 -4.37
C LEU A 244 -31.34 1.23 -3.11
N VAL A 245 -30.02 1.33 -3.20
CA VAL A 245 -29.14 1.61 -2.06
C VAL A 245 -28.32 2.87 -2.34
N ARG A 246 -28.47 3.90 -1.52
CA ARG A 246 -27.61 5.09 -1.57
C ARG A 246 -26.53 5.00 -0.50
N LEU A 247 -25.27 4.90 -0.91
CA LEU A 247 -24.13 4.89 0.00
C LEU A 247 -23.94 6.29 0.59
N LYS A 248 -23.70 6.37 1.90
CA LYS A 248 -23.44 7.64 2.62
C LYS A 248 -21.97 7.78 3.01
N ILE A 249 -21.18 6.72 2.83
CA ILE A 249 -19.77 6.65 3.15
C ILE A 249 -18.99 6.00 2.01
N ARG A 250 -17.74 6.43 1.83
CA ARG A 250 -16.78 5.86 0.89
C ARG A 250 -15.56 5.26 1.62
N PRO A 251 -14.86 4.28 1.01
CA PRO A 251 -13.60 3.79 1.53
C PRO A 251 -12.62 4.95 1.83
N GLY A 252 -11.88 4.82 2.93
CA GLY A 252 -10.99 5.85 3.46
C GLY A 252 -11.58 6.70 4.60
N GLN A 253 -12.90 6.77 4.72
CA GLN A 253 -13.55 7.57 5.76
C GLN A 253 -13.63 6.83 7.10
N PHE A 254 -13.48 7.60 8.19
CA PHE A 254 -13.68 7.11 9.55
C PHE A 254 -15.17 7.17 9.92
N LEU A 255 -15.66 6.11 10.55
CA LEU A 255 -17.06 5.99 10.95
C LEU A 255 -17.17 5.55 12.40
N ILE A 256 -18.21 6.03 13.08
CA ILE A 256 -18.57 5.66 14.44
C ILE A 256 -19.71 4.65 14.39
N GLN A 257 -19.69 3.68 15.29
CA GLN A 257 -20.79 2.74 15.47
C GLN A 257 -22.13 3.48 15.63
N GLY A 258 -23.14 3.05 14.87
CA GLY A 258 -24.46 3.68 14.86
C GLY A 258 -24.64 4.78 13.81
N SER A 259 -23.59 5.26 13.16
CA SER A 259 -23.69 6.18 12.01
C SER A 259 -24.26 5.48 10.78
N ASP A 260 -24.84 6.27 9.87
CA ASP A 260 -25.49 5.76 8.66
C ASP A 260 -24.45 5.33 7.60
N LEU A 261 -24.49 4.06 7.18
CA LEU A 261 -23.67 3.51 6.10
C LEU A 261 -24.31 3.78 4.73
N ALA A 262 -25.60 3.50 4.65
CA ALA A 262 -26.37 3.56 3.44
C ALA A 262 -27.85 3.77 3.75
N LEU A 263 -28.57 4.38 2.81
CA LEU A 263 -30.03 4.43 2.80
C LEU A 263 -30.54 3.34 1.85
N VAL A 264 -31.55 2.57 2.28
CA VAL A 264 -32.10 1.45 1.51
C VAL A 264 -33.58 1.68 1.24
N PHE A 265 -33.95 1.60 -0.04
CA PHE A 265 -35.32 1.72 -0.52
C PHE A 265 -35.78 0.45 -1.26
N PRO A 266 -37.04 0.00 -1.09
CA PRO A 266 -38.02 0.47 -0.11
C PRO A 266 -37.61 0.08 1.32
N GLY A 267 -37.76 1.00 2.26
CA GLY A 267 -37.34 0.79 3.66
C GLY A 267 -38.12 -0.32 4.37
N GLU A 268 -39.36 -0.59 3.98
CA GLU A 268 -40.19 -1.67 4.54
C GLU A 268 -39.53 -3.06 4.42
N LYS A 269 -38.62 -3.24 3.45
CA LYS A 269 -37.88 -4.50 3.26
C LYS A 269 -36.71 -4.64 4.24
N VAL A 270 -36.33 -3.57 4.95
CA VAL A 270 -35.23 -3.57 5.91
C VAL A 270 -35.65 -4.36 7.15
N ASN A 271 -35.01 -5.51 7.32
CA ASN A 271 -35.14 -6.36 8.50
C ASN A 271 -33.75 -6.70 9.04
N LYS A 272 -33.70 -7.27 10.26
CA LYS A 272 -32.43 -7.61 10.94
C LYS A 272 -31.49 -8.47 10.09
N LYS A 273 -32.02 -9.37 9.26
CA LYS A 273 -31.21 -10.23 8.39
C LYS A 273 -30.58 -9.43 7.25
N LEU A 274 -31.37 -8.60 6.55
CA LEU A 274 -30.88 -7.74 5.48
C LEU A 274 -29.89 -6.71 6.01
N THR A 275 -30.17 -6.08 7.16
CA THR A 275 -29.25 -5.14 7.82
C THR A 275 -27.90 -5.79 8.10
N LYS A 276 -27.90 -7.04 8.57
CA LYS A 276 -26.66 -7.80 8.80
C LYS A 276 -25.92 -8.10 7.50
N GLN A 277 -26.62 -8.59 6.47
CA GLN A 277 -26.01 -8.89 5.17
C GLN A 277 -25.38 -7.65 4.52
N ILE A 278 -26.07 -6.52 4.55
CA ILE A 278 -25.54 -5.25 4.05
C ILE A 278 -24.33 -4.82 4.88
N ASN A 279 -24.40 -4.84 6.22
CA ASN A 279 -23.25 -4.52 7.08
C ASN A 279 -22.04 -5.43 6.80
N ASP A 280 -22.25 -6.73 6.58
CA ASP A 280 -21.18 -7.70 6.34
C ASP A 280 -20.42 -7.45 5.03
N ALA A 281 -20.97 -6.63 4.12
CA ALA A 281 -20.30 -6.19 2.89
C ALA A 281 -19.42 -4.94 3.10
N PHE A 282 -19.57 -4.22 4.23
CA PHE A 282 -18.69 -3.11 4.61
C PHE A 282 -17.54 -3.62 5.48
N ILE A 283 -16.31 -3.32 5.06
CA ILE A 283 -15.12 -3.89 5.66
C ILE A 283 -14.38 -2.81 6.45
N PHE A 284 -14.47 -2.86 7.78
CA PHE A 284 -13.84 -1.90 8.68
C PHE A 284 -12.46 -2.33 9.18
N GLY A 285 -11.53 -1.39 9.35
CA GLY A 285 -10.25 -1.61 10.01
C GLY A 285 -9.81 -0.46 10.89
N LYS A 286 -8.71 -0.66 11.62
CA LYS A 286 -8.14 0.35 12.53
C LYS A 286 -7.42 1.48 11.80
N GLU A 287 -6.98 1.22 10.58
CA GLU A 287 -6.20 2.14 9.74
C GLU A 287 -6.77 2.15 8.31
N ARG A 288 -6.50 3.24 7.59
CA ARG A 288 -6.81 3.36 6.15
C ARG A 288 -5.91 2.44 5.33
N THR A 289 -6.39 2.10 4.13
CA THR A 289 -5.70 1.23 3.17
C THR A 289 -5.97 1.72 1.77
N GLU A 290 -4.97 1.64 0.90
CA GLU A 290 -4.99 1.96 -0.53
C GLU A 290 -5.94 1.09 -1.37
N GLN A 291 -6.43 -0.04 -0.82
CA GLN A 291 -7.21 -1.06 -1.55
C GLN A 291 -8.37 -0.47 -2.38
N GLN A 292 -9.19 0.40 -1.79
CA GLN A 292 -10.27 1.11 -2.48
C GLN A 292 -10.26 2.63 -2.24
N ASP A 293 -9.14 3.17 -1.75
CA ASP A 293 -8.98 4.57 -1.38
C ASP A 293 -7.78 5.16 -2.12
N ILE A 294 -8.05 5.84 -3.22
CA ILE A 294 -7.02 6.51 -4.03
C ILE A 294 -6.44 7.74 -3.33
N GLU A 295 -7.17 8.34 -2.38
CA GLU A 295 -6.71 9.50 -1.66
C GLU A 295 -5.62 9.13 -0.65
N PHE A 296 -5.57 7.87 -0.19
CA PHE A 296 -4.60 7.41 0.80
C PHE A 296 -3.13 7.53 0.33
N PRO A 297 -2.71 7.00 -0.84
CA PRO A 297 -1.35 7.18 -1.32
C PRO A 297 -1.01 8.64 -1.68
N ILE A 298 -2.01 9.44 -2.10
CA ILE A 298 -1.82 10.90 -2.29
C ILE A 298 -1.51 11.55 -0.93
N ASP A 299 -2.30 11.26 0.10
CA ASP A 299 -2.10 11.80 1.44
C ASP A 299 -0.73 11.38 2.02
N GLN A 300 -0.22 10.19 1.68
CA GLN A 300 1.13 9.75 2.08
C GLN A 300 2.22 10.58 1.39
N LEU A 301 2.13 10.85 0.08
CA LEU A 301 3.08 11.72 -0.62
C LEU A 301 3.02 13.16 -0.11
N VAL A 302 1.82 13.66 0.18
CA VAL A 302 1.62 14.98 0.79
C VAL A 302 2.26 15.03 2.18
N GLU A 303 2.06 14.01 3.02
CA GLU A 303 2.67 13.95 4.36
C GLU A 303 4.21 13.98 4.30
N ILE A 304 4.81 13.26 3.36
CA ILE A 304 6.28 13.30 3.12
C ILE A 304 6.70 14.71 2.70
N ALA A 305 6.00 15.32 1.75
CA ALA A 305 6.32 16.66 1.26
C ALA A 305 6.24 17.71 2.38
N LEU A 306 5.19 17.66 3.20
CA LEU A 306 4.99 18.58 4.32
C LEU A 306 6.08 18.44 5.40
N ARG A 307 6.51 17.21 5.70
CA ARG A 307 7.63 17.01 6.62
C ARG A 307 8.92 17.54 6.04
N ALA A 308 9.18 17.29 4.76
CA ALA A 308 10.38 17.75 4.09
C ALA A 308 10.52 19.28 4.13
N ILE A 309 9.45 20.03 3.85
CA ILE A 309 9.45 21.51 3.91
C ILE A 309 9.18 22.08 5.31
N SER A 310 9.07 21.24 6.34
CA SER A 310 8.89 21.74 7.70
C SER A 310 10.15 22.47 8.17
N PRO A 311 10.03 23.47 9.09
CA PRO A 311 11.18 24.23 9.58
C PRO A 311 12.30 23.39 10.21
N GLY A 312 11.99 22.17 10.67
CA GLY A 312 12.97 21.28 11.29
C GLY A 312 13.80 20.44 10.31
N ILE A 313 13.33 20.23 9.07
CA ILE A 313 14.03 19.45 8.03
C ILE A 313 14.54 20.36 6.92
N ASN A 314 13.66 21.21 6.38
CA ASN A 314 13.96 22.18 5.32
C ASN A 314 14.64 21.57 4.07
N ASP A 315 14.06 20.49 3.56
CA ASP A 315 14.48 19.77 2.35
C ASP A 315 13.47 19.94 1.19
N PRO A 316 13.55 21.03 0.42
CA PRO A 316 12.62 21.28 -0.68
C PRO A 316 12.76 20.26 -1.83
N PHE A 317 13.93 19.63 -2.02
CA PHE A 317 14.11 18.65 -3.09
C PHE A 317 13.30 17.38 -2.87
N THR A 318 13.15 16.93 -1.63
CA THR A 318 12.27 15.80 -1.28
C THR A 318 10.80 16.15 -1.55
N ALA A 319 10.36 17.38 -1.25
CA ALA A 319 9.00 17.81 -1.57
C ALA A 319 8.75 17.95 -3.07
N ILE A 320 9.72 18.51 -3.82
CA ILE A 320 9.69 18.56 -5.29
C ILE A 320 9.50 17.15 -5.88
N ARG A 321 10.25 16.17 -5.39
CA ARG A 321 10.09 14.76 -5.80
C ARG A 321 8.69 14.21 -5.51
N CYS A 322 8.08 14.57 -4.38
CA CYS A 322 6.71 14.17 -4.08
C CYS A 322 5.72 14.82 -5.06
N ILE A 323 5.90 16.11 -5.37
CA ILE A 323 5.08 16.84 -6.36
C ILE A 323 5.18 16.17 -7.74
N ASP A 324 6.38 15.77 -8.16
CA ASP A 324 6.60 15.06 -9.43
C ASP A 324 5.84 13.72 -9.48
N ARG A 325 5.81 12.96 -8.38
CA ARG A 325 5.07 11.68 -8.32
C ARG A 325 3.57 11.88 -8.29
N ILE A 326 3.09 12.86 -7.53
CA ILE A 326 1.68 13.23 -7.50
C ILE A 326 1.22 13.68 -8.89
N SER A 327 2.00 14.54 -9.55
CA SER A 327 1.66 15.07 -10.89
C SER A 327 1.66 13.96 -11.93
N ALA A 328 2.62 13.04 -11.92
CA ALA A 328 2.62 11.87 -12.79
C ALA A 328 1.36 11.00 -12.59
N GLY A 329 0.95 10.77 -11.34
CA GLY A 329 -0.30 10.08 -11.03
C GLY A 329 -1.53 10.81 -11.57
N LEU A 330 -1.62 12.13 -11.36
CA LEU A 330 -2.73 12.94 -11.85
C LEU A 330 -2.78 13.02 -13.39
N CYS A 331 -1.62 13.06 -14.08
CA CYS A 331 -1.54 12.98 -15.55
C CYS A 331 -2.15 11.69 -16.09
N HIS A 332 -1.94 10.55 -15.40
CA HIS A 332 -2.62 9.30 -15.76
C HIS A 332 -4.10 9.35 -15.42
N LEU A 333 -4.47 9.92 -14.28
CA LEU A 333 -5.85 9.97 -13.82
C LEU A 333 -6.76 10.79 -14.74
N VAL A 334 -6.30 11.94 -15.26
CA VAL A 334 -7.11 12.79 -16.16
C VAL A 334 -7.45 12.13 -17.49
N GLN A 335 -6.73 11.06 -17.86
CA GLN A 335 -7.00 10.25 -19.05
C GLN A 335 -7.99 9.11 -18.78
N ARG A 336 -8.39 8.91 -17.52
CA ARG A 336 -9.35 7.89 -17.10
C ARG A 336 -10.76 8.46 -16.97
N ASN A 337 -11.73 7.58 -17.13
CA ASN A 337 -13.12 7.89 -16.78
C ASN A 337 -13.33 7.63 -15.29
N PHE A 338 -13.89 8.61 -14.60
CA PHE A 338 -14.34 8.41 -13.22
C PHE A 338 -15.58 7.52 -13.23
N PRO A 339 -15.71 6.57 -12.27
CA PRO A 339 -16.91 5.75 -12.17
C PRO A 339 -18.16 6.62 -12.00
N SER A 340 -19.25 6.26 -12.69
CA SER A 340 -20.53 6.94 -12.50
C SER A 340 -21.03 6.79 -11.06
N THR A 341 -21.66 7.85 -10.56
CA THR A 341 -22.39 7.84 -9.29
C THR A 341 -23.52 6.80 -9.29
N TYR A 342 -24.11 6.54 -10.45
CA TYR A 342 -25.23 5.62 -10.62
C TYR A 342 -24.74 4.27 -11.12
N ARG A 343 -25.08 3.19 -10.39
CA ARG A 343 -24.69 1.82 -10.76
C ARG A 343 -25.91 0.95 -11.02
N TYR A 344 -25.91 0.32 -12.19
CA TYR A 344 -27.01 -0.48 -12.71
C TYR A 344 -26.71 -1.97 -12.62
N ASP A 345 -27.77 -2.79 -12.53
CA ASP A 345 -27.66 -4.24 -12.69
C ASP A 345 -27.60 -4.64 -14.18
N LYS A 346 -27.48 -5.95 -14.43
CA LYS A 346 -27.45 -6.52 -15.79
C LYS A 346 -28.72 -6.25 -16.61
N ASN A 347 -29.82 -5.89 -15.95
CA ASN A 347 -31.09 -5.55 -16.59
C ASN A 347 -31.26 -4.01 -16.74
N LYS A 348 -30.19 -3.23 -16.60
CA LYS A 348 -30.19 -1.76 -16.64
C LYS A 348 -31.10 -1.11 -15.61
N LYS A 349 -31.32 -1.75 -14.45
CA LYS A 349 -32.07 -1.14 -13.36
C LYS A 349 -31.12 -0.49 -12.37
N LEU A 350 -31.39 0.77 -11.98
CA LEU A 350 -30.60 1.45 -10.95
C LEU A 350 -30.64 0.69 -9.62
N ARG A 351 -29.46 0.36 -9.08
CA ARG A 351 -29.31 -0.35 -7.79
C ARG A 351 -28.52 0.42 -6.76
N PHE A 352 -27.51 1.18 -7.18
CA PHE A 352 -26.70 1.97 -6.26
C PHE A 352 -26.56 3.42 -6.69
N ILE A 353 -26.55 4.28 -5.69
CA ILE A 353 -26.12 5.67 -5.78
C ILE A 353 -24.89 5.78 -4.87
N ALA A 354 -23.71 5.92 -5.45
CA ALA A 354 -22.44 5.90 -4.76
C ALA A 354 -21.58 7.06 -5.24
N GLU A 355 -21.51 8.12 -4.45
CA GLU A 355 -20.66 9.28 -4.76
C GLU A 355 -19.19 8.87 -4.70
N GLY A 356 -18.54 8.89 -5.86
CA GLY A 356 -17.11 8.63 -5.99
C GLY A 356 -16.26 9.81 -5.53
N VAL A 357 -14.95 9.63 -5.61
CA VAL A 357 -14.01 10.77 -5.65
C VAL A 357 -14.24 11.55 -6.95
N ASP A 358 -14.04 12.86 -6.92
CA ASP A 358 -13.94 13.69 -8.12
C ASP A 358 -12.51 14.19 -8.32
N PHE A 359 -12.21 14.64 -9.54
CA PHE A 359 -10.88 15.16 -9.85
C PHE A 359 -10.54 16.38 -8.99
N LYS A 360 -11.49 17.30 -8.80
CA LYS A 360 -11.29 18.51 -8.00
C LYS A 360 -10.85 18.16 -6.58
N GLY A 361 -11.53 17.24 -5.90
CA GLY A 361 -11.19 16.81 -4.55
C GLY A 361 -9.81 16.17 -4.46
N LEU A 362 -9.38 15.44 -5.48
CA LEU A 362 -8.04 14.84 -5.54
C LEU A 362 -6.94 15.89 -5.72
N VAL A 363 -7.16 16.89 -6.59
CA VAL A 363 -6.23 18.01 -6.76
C VAL A 363 -6.18 18.88 -5.49
N ASP A 364 -7.34 19.14 -4.86
CA ASP A 364 -7.43 19.85 -3.59
C ASP A 364 -6.61 19.16 -2.50
N ARG A 365 -6.69 17.83 -2.40
CA ARG A 365 -5.87 17.05 -1.46
C ARG A 365 -4.39 17.10 -1.80
N ALA A 366 -4.05 16.94 -3.08
CA ALA A 366 -2.68 16.91 -3.57
C ALA A 366 -1.92 18.23 -3.32
N PHE A 367 -2.54 19.37 -3.60
CA PHE A 367 -1.82 20.64 -3.69
C PHE A 367 -2.06 21.62 -2.55
N ASN A 368 -3.24 21.62 -1.90
CA ASN A 368 -3.55 22.68 -0.93
C ASN A 368 -2.56 22.73 0.24
N GLN A 369 -2.26 21.59 0.87
CA GLN A 369 -1.36 21.59 2.02
C GLN A 369 0.08 21.89 1.60
N ILE A 370 0.56 21.28 0.50
CA ILE A 370 1.92 21.54 0.01
C ILE A 370 2.10 23.03 -0.32
N ARG A 371 1.11 23.66 -0.97
CA ARG A 371 1.10 25.10 -1.24
C ARG A 371 1.13 25.92 0.05
N GLN A 372 0.24 25.63 1.00
CA GLN A 372 0.12 26.39 2.25
C GLN A 372 1.42 26.39 3.07
N TYR A 373 2.11 25.25 3.13
CA TYR A 373 3.35 25.11 3.88
C TYR A 373 4.59 25.50 3.06
N GLY A 374 4.53 25.37 1.73
CA GLY A 374 5.63 25.67 0.81
C GLY A 374 5.66 27.10 0.26
N LYS A 375 4.70 27.96 0.63
CA LYS A 375 4.54 29.31 0.06
C LYS A 375 5.75 30.24 0.18
N SER A 376 6.68 29.97 1.11
CA SER A 376 7.91 30.73 1.30
C SER A 376 9.11 30.15 0.55
N ASP A 377 8.94 29.01 -0.13
CA ASP A 377 9.99 28.37 -0.94
C ASP A 377 9.65 28.53 -2.42
N ALA A 378 10.49 29.28 -3.13
CA ALA A 378 10.29 29.56 -4.55
C ALA A 378 10.36 28.29 -5.41
N GLY A 379 11.28 27.37 -5.10
CA GLY A 379 11.46 26.13 -5.87
C GLY A 379 10.25 25.20 -5.77
N VAL A 380 9.67 25.06 -4.58
CA VAL A 380 8.44 24.28 -4.35
C VAL A 380 7.25 24.94 -5.05
N THR A 381 7.12 26.26 -4.94
CA THR A 381 6.04 27.05 -5.57
C THR A 381 6.07 26.94 -7.10
N ILE A 382 7.24 27.13 -7.71
CA ILE A 382 7.46 26.96 -9.15
C ILE A 382 7.13 25.52 -9.57
N ARG A 383 7.61 24.52 -8.82
CA ARG A 383 7.36 23.11 -9.14
C ARG A 383 5.88 22.74 -9.11
N LEU A 384 5.09 23.30 -8.18
CA LEU A 384 3.63 23.13 -8.17
C LEU A 384 3.00 23.67 -9.45
N LEU A 385 3.42 24.85 -9.93
CA LEU A 385 2.92 25.41 -11.19
C LEU A 385 3.35 24.57 -12.40
N GLU A 386 4.61 24.12 -12.46
CA GLU A 386 5.09 23.22 -13.52
C GLU A 386 4.31 21.89 -13.54
N ALA A 387 4.00 21.33 -12.36
CA ALA A 387 3.15 20.15 -12.23
C ALA A 387 1.74 20.38 -12.79
N ILE A 388 1.11 21.51 -12.44
CA ILE A 388 -0.20 21.89 -12.98
C ILE A 388 -0.12 22.08 -14.50
N ALA A 389 0.91 22.76 -15.00
CA ALA A 389 1.14 22.97 -16.43
C ALA A 389 1.30 21.65 -17.17
N ALA A 390 1.98 20.66 -16.58
CA ALA A 390 2.12 19.32 -17.14
C ALA A 390 0.77 18.60 -17.19
N ILE A 391 0.00 18.57 -16.09
CA ILE A 391 -1.32 17.91 -16.04
C ILE A 391 -2.28 18.54 -17.06
N ALA A 392 -2.24 19.87 -17.22
CA ALA A 392 -3.06 20.59 -18.20
C ALA A 392 -2.83 20.08 -19.63
N THR A 393 -1.62 19.61 -19.98
CA THR A 393 -1.35 19.10 -21.33
C THR A 393 -2.02 17.76 -21.65
N TYR A 394 -2.49 17.04 -20.62
CA TYR A 394 -3.11 15.71 -20.73
C TYR A 394 -4.64 15.73 -20.62
N THR A 395 -5.28 16.90 -20.57
CA THR A 395 -6.74 16.99 -20.46
C THR A 395 -7.33 18.18 -21.21
N ASN A 396 -8.43 17.91 -21.93
CA ASN A 396 -9.26 18.93 -22.58
C ASN A 396 -10.62 19.08 -21.86
N ASN A 397 -10.75 18.52 -20.65
CA ASN A 397 -11.99 18.62 -19.89
C ASN A 397 -12.03 19.97 -19.18
N SER A 398 -12.96 20.83 -19.59
CA SER A 398 -13.12 22.19 -19.05
C SER A 398 -13.29 22.23 -17.52
N LYS A 399 -13.94 21.22 -16.92
CA LYS A 399 -14.07 21.13 -15.44
C LYS A 399 -12.72 20.85 -14.77
N TYR A 400 -11.89 20.01 -15.39
CA TYR A 400 -10.56 19.68 -14.88
C TYR A 400 -9.62 20.87 -15.07
N GLN A 401 -9.63 21.50 -16.24
CA GLN A 401 -8.89 22.73 -16.54
C GLN A 401 -9.27 23.86 -15.57
N ALA A 402 -10.56 24.06 -15.28
CA ALA A 402 -11.00 25.06 -14.30
C ALA A 402 -10.46 24.77 -12.88
N SER A 403 -10.41 23.49 -12.49
CA SER A 403 -9.82 23.10 -11.19
C SER A 403 -8.31 23.38 -11.15
N LEU A 404 -7.58 23.07 -12.23
CA LEU A 404 -6.15 23.36 -12.37
C LEU A 404 -5.87 24.87 -12.36
N HIS A 405 -6.68 25.65 -13.08
CA HIS A 405 -6.60 27.11 -13.09
C HIS A 405 -6.77 27.70 -11.69
N HIS A 406 -7.79 27.23 -10.96
CA HIS A 406 -8.05 27.67 -9.58
C HIS A 406 -6.85 27.43 -8.66
N HIS A 407 -6.18 26.28 -8.77
CA HIS A 407 -4.96 26.01 -8.01
C HIS A 407 -3.79 26.90 -8.42
N ALA A 408 -3.61 27.15 -9.71
CA ALA A 408 -2.57 28.05 -10.21
C ALA A 408 -2.75 29.48 -9.67
N ASP A 409 -3.99 29.99 -9.66
CA ASP A 409 -4.32 31.32 -9.12
C ASP A 409 -3.98 31.43 -7.63
N MET A 410 -4.36 30.40 -6.85
CA MET A 410 -4.06 30.38 -5.42
C MET A 410 -2.54 30.33 -5.15
N ILE A 411 -1.78 29.59 -5.97
CA ILE A 411 -0.31 29.53 -5.84
C ILE A 411 0.32 30.90 -6.14
N LEU A 412 -0.14 31.57 -7.20
CA LEU A 412 0.33 32.92 -7.55
C LEU A 412 -0.02 33.95 -6.47
N GLN A 413 -1.21 33.86 -5.87
CA GLN A 413 -1.60 34.74 -4.78
C GLN A 413 -0.72 34.52 -3.54
N ASP A 414 -0.53 33.27 -3.12
CA ASP A 414 0.27 32.93 -1.95
C ASP A 414 1.76 33.29 -2.13
N SER A 415 2.30 33.21 -3.35
CA SER A 415 3.70 33.54 -3.63
C SER A 415 4.02 35.03 -3.48
N ARG A 416 3.06 35.91 -3.80
CA ARG A 416 3.21 37.36 -3.62
C ARG A 416 3.35 37.75 -2.15
N GLU A 417 2.66 37.03 -1.27
CA GLU A 417 2.75 37.22 0.18
C GLU A 417 3.94 36.48 0.80
N GLY A 418 4.26 35.29 0.30
CA GLY A 418 5.23 34.37 0.90
C GLY A 418 6.70 34.61 0.50
N LEU A 419 6.95 35.10 -0.71
CA LEU A 419 8.30 35.34 -1.22
C LEU A 419 8.71 36.79 -1.01
N SER A 420 9.90 37.01 -0.44
CA SER A 420 10.42 38.37 -0.16
C SER A 420 11.23 38.95 -1.33
N GLN A 421 11.86 38.11 -2.14
CA GLN A 421 12.67 38.54 -3.28
C GLN A 421 11.81 38.74 -4.53
N GLU A 422 12.00 39.88 -5.19
CA GLU A 422 11.21 40.27 -6.35
C GLU A 422 11.50 39.41 -7.59
N GLN A 423 12.75 38.93 -7.74
CA GLN A 423 13.09 38.06 -8.87
C GLN A 423 12.40 36.70 -8.75
N ASP A 424 12.37 36.11 -7.55
CA ASP A 424 11.68 34.84 -7.30
C ASP A 424 10.18 34.94 -7.63
N ARG A 425 9.54 36.08 -7.32
CA ARG A 425 8.14 36.34 -7.69
C ARG A 425 7.94 36.38 -9.21
N LYS A 426 8.88 36.98 -9.95
CA LYS A 426 8.84 37.00 -11.41
C LYS A 426 8.98 35.60 -12.01
N ASP A 427 9.86 34.77 -11.45
CA ASP A 427 10.05 33.39 -11.91
C ASP A 427 8.78 32.55 -11.67
N VAL A 428 8.08 32.79 -10.56
CA VAL A 428 6.74 32.21 -10.29
C VAL A 428 5.69 32.73 -11.28
N GLU A 429 5.67 34.03 -11.58
CA GLU A 429 4.75 34.62 -12.57
C GLU A 429 4.98 34.04 -13.96
N GLU A 430 6.23 33.85 -14.39
CA GLU A 430 6.57 33.20 -15.66
C GLU A 430 6.03 31.76 -15.72
N SER A 431 6.21 31.00 -14.64
CA SER A 431 5.70 29.64 -14.52
C SER A 431 4.17 29.60 -14.57
N TYR A 432 3.50 30.56 -13.92
CA TYR A 432 2.04 30.71 -13.98
C TYR A 432 1.56 31.01 -15.41
N TYR A 433 2.24 31.88 -16.16
CA TYR A 433 1.88 32.14 -17.55
C TYR A 433 1.98 30.89 -18.44
N GLN A 434 2.93 29.98 -18.18
CA GLN A 434 2.99 28.70 -18.89
C GLN A 434 1.78 27.82 -18.58
N VAL A 435 1.30 27.80 -17.32
CA VAL A 435 0.06 27.10 -16.95
C VAL A 435 -1.11 27.64 -17.76
N ILE A 436 -1.32 28.96 -17.75
CA ILE A 436 -2.43 29.60 -18.46
C ILE A 436 -2.35 29.35 -19.97
N LYS A 437 -1.15 29.41 -20.55
CA LYS A 437 -0.93 29.09 -21.96
C LYS A 437 -1.34 27.64 -22.29
N ASN A 438 -0.97 26.68 -21.44
CA ASN A 438 -1.31 25.27 -21.65
C ASN A 438 -2.81 24.99 -21.46
N LEU A 439 -3.46 25.69 -20.52
CA LEU A 439 -4.91 25.59 -20.31
C LEU A 439 -5.73 26.22 -21.45
N ASN A 440 -5.19 27.26 -22.11
CA ASN A 440 -5.86 27.95 -23.21
C ASN A 440 -5.55 27.37 -24.61
N ASN A 441 -4.67 26.37 -24.72
CA ASN A 441 -4.19 25.82 -25.99
C ASN A 441 -5.19 24.82 -26.62
N ASP A 442 -6.48 25.15 -26.61
CA ASP A 442 -7.60 24.28 -26.95
C ASP A 442 -7.90 24.16 -28.46
N ASP A 443 -7.20 24.86 -29.38
CA ASP A 443 -7.66 24.94 -30.78
C ASP A 443 -6.74 24.38 -31.88
N THR A 444 -5.53 23.88 -31.59
CA THR A 444 -4.70 23.30 -32.66
C THR A 444 -3.90 22.09 -32.20
N ASN A 445 -4.35 20.92 -32.65
CA ASN A 445 -3.51 19.78 -33.02
C ASN A 445 -2.96 18.93 -31.85
N LYS A 446 -3.79 18.03 -31.32
CA LYS A 446 -3.34 16.89 -30.51
C LYS A 446 -4.16 15.64 -30.83
N ASP A 447 -4.06 15.19 -32.08
CA ASP A 447 -4.30 13.78 -32.40
C ASP A 447 -3.15 12.97 -31.78
N TRP A 448 -3.47 12.13 -30.80
CA TRP A 448 -2.53 11.15 -30.26
C TRP A 448 -2.94 9.78 -30.82
N ASP A 449 -2.13 9.29 -31.76
CA ASP A 449 -2.11 7.90 -32.25
C ASP A 449 -1.74 6.90 -31.14
#